data_AF-A0A0G1TZI7-F1
#
_entry.id   AF-A0A0G1TZI7-F1
#
_cell.length_a   1.000
_cell.length_b   1.000
_cell.length_c   1.000
_cell.angle_alpha   90.00
_cell.angle_beta   90.00
_cell.angle_gamma   90.00
#
_symmetry.space_group_name_H-M   'P 1'
#
loop_
_entity.id
_entity.type
_entity.pdbx_description
1 polymer ?
#
loop_
_entity_poly.entity_id
_entity_poly.type
_entity_poly.pdbx_seq_one_letter_code
_entity_poly.pdbx_strand_id
1 'polypeptide(L)'
;MGEILLDAAFSPVVRVNFNVESVHLGRRADLDKLVLEIYTNGVIKPSEALNRAAAILIRSFDQIINPVAAPEPKAAPILLEDNELLKLSVEELDLPTRIANALRKGGYATVADLAGATHADIAKVKNLGGKSVEIIIKKLQSKGVEVK
;
A
#
# COMPACT_ATOMS: atom_id res chain seq x y z
N MET A 1 -13.95 -13.31 36.32
CA MET A 1 -13.88 -11.85 36.06
C MET A 1 -14.43 -11.65 34.66
N GLY A 2 -15.41 -10.77 34.49
CA GLY A 2 -16.06 -10.53 33.20
C GLY A 2 -15.62 -9.18 32.65
N GLU A 3 -15.22 -9.16 31.39
CA GLU A 3 -14.97 -7.92 30.65
C GLU A 3 -16.24 -7.56 29.88
N ILE A 4 -16.64 -6.30 29.95
CA ILE A 4 -17.75 -5.76 29.16
C ILE A 4 -17.13 -4.84 28.12
N LEU A 5 -17.17 -5.28 26.86
CA LEU A 5 -16.75 -4.48 25.74
C LEU A 5 -17.85 -3.47 25.41
N LEU A 6 -17.47 -2.20 25.35
CA LEU A 6 -18.35 -1.11 24.94
C LEU A 6 -17.75 -0.46 23.69
N ASP A 7 -18.61 -0.14 22.72
CA ASP A 7 -18.20 0.62 21.55
C ASP A 7 -17.83 2.04 21.94
N ALA A 8 -16.81 2.57 21.28
CA ALA A 8 -16.22 3.81 21.70
C ALA A 8 -16.83 5.01 20.95
N ALA A 9 -17.63 5.80 21.67
CA ALA A 9 -18.16 7.06 21.17
C ALA A 9 -17.10 8.17 21.28
N PHE A 10 -16.20 8.25 20.30
CA PHE A 10 -15.12 9.24 20.25
C PHE A 10 -15.46 10.54 19.49
N SER A 11 -16.72 10.75 19.09
CA SER A 11 -17.11 11.98 18.38
C SER A 11 -17.38 13.12 19.38
N PRO A 12 -16.63 14.23 19.31
CA PRO A 12 -16.93 15.42 20.11
C PRO A 12 -18.07 16.27 19.51
N VAL A 13 -18.51 15.97 18.28
CA VAL A 13 -19.64 16.64 17.62
C VAL A 13 -20.92 15.86 17.90
N VAL A 14 -21.91 16.54 18.46
CA VAL A 14 -23.18 15.95 18.91
C VAL A 14 -24.27 16.12 17.85
N ARG A 15 -24.33 17.28 17.20
CA ARG A 15 -25.35 17.58 16.19
C ARG A 15 -24.85 18.59 15.18
N VAL A 16 -25.26 18.42 13.93
CA VAL A 16 -25.02 19.39 12.84
C VAL A 16 -26.34 19.60 12.09
N ASN A 17 -26.61 20.85 11.72
CA ASN A 17 -27.74 21.24 10.88
C ASN A 17 -27.26 22.26 9.83
N PHE A 18 -27.94 22.34 8.69
CA PHE A 18 -27.62 23.30 7.65
C PHE A 18 -28.87 23.88 7.00
N ASN A 19 -28.80 25.14 6.57
CA ASN A 19 -29.81 25.80 5.77
C ASN A 19 -29.15 26.59 4.64
N VAL A 20 -29.81 26.65 3.48
CA VAL A 20 -29.34 27.41 2.32
C VAL A 20 -30.36 28.51 2.04
N GLU A 21 -29.88 29.75 2.02
CA GLU A 21 -30.69 30.94 1.83
C GLU A 21 -30.19 31.69 0.59
N SER A 22 -31.09 32.10 -0.31
CA SER A 22 -30.69 32.95 -1.44
C SER A 22 -30.45 34.38 -0.96
N VAL A 23 -29.32 34.96 -1.33
CA VAL A 23 -28.94 36.32 -0.90
C VAL A 23 -28.82 37.24 -2.11
N HIS A 24 -29.52 38.37 -2.03
CA HIS A 24 -29.47 39.42 -3.04
C HIS A 24 -28.45 40.48 -2.63
N LEU A 25 -27.25 40.43 -3.22
CA LEU A 25 -26.18 41.39 -2.97
C LEU A 25 -26.10 42.40 -4.12
N GLY A 26 -26.73 43.56 -3.92
CA GLY A 26 -26.73 44.65 -4.90
C GLY A 26 -27.51 44.31 -6.17
N ARG A 27 -26.86 44.37 -7.34
CA ARG A 27 -27.45 44.03 -8.65
C ARG A 27 -27.22 42.58 -9.11
N ARG A 28 -26.55 41.75 -8.31
CA ARG A 28 -26.31 40.33 -8.63
C ARG A 28 -27.22 39.46 -7.78
N ALA A 29 -27.98 38.57 -8.42
CA ALA A 29 -29.01 37.73 -7.77
C ALA A 29 -28.59 36.27 -7.60
N ASP A 30 -27.34 35.90 -7.93
CA ASP A 30 -26.94 34.50 -8.12
C ASP A 30 -26.01 34.00 -7.02
N LEU A 31 -26.24 34.39 -5.76
CA LEU A 31 -25.44 33.94 -4.62
C LEU A 31 -26.32 33.24 -3.58
N ASP A 32 -25.85 32.07 -3.15
CA ASP A 32 -26.44 31.31 -2.05
C ASP A 32 -25.58 31.46 -0.79
N LYS A 33 -26.24 31.63 0.35
CA LYS A 33 -25.65 31.67 1.68
C LYS A 33 -25.94 30.37 2.40
N LEU A 34 -24.88 29.69 2.81
CA LEU A 34 -24.95 28.50 3.65
C LEU A 34 -24.85 28.88 5.13
N VAL A 35 -25.84 28.50 5.92
CA VAL A 35 -25.85 28.63 7.38
C VAL A 35 -25.65 27.25 7.98
N LEU A 36 -24.63 27.08 8.82
CA LEU A 36 -24.31 25.83 9.51
C LEU A 36 -24.46 26.01 11.02
N GLU A 37 -25.24 25.13 11.65
CA GLU A 37 -25.39 25.08 13.10
C GLU A 37 -24.72 23.82 13.62
N ILE A 38 -23.65 23.98 14.40
CA ILE A 38 -22.82 22.87 14.87
C ILE A 38 -22.79 22.88 16.40
N TYR A 39 -23.21 21.76 17.00
CA TYR A 39 -23.23 21.53 18.43
C TYR A 39 -22.16 20.51 18.81
N THR A 40 -21.30 20.89 19.75
CA THR A 40 -20.20 20.06 20.25
C THR A 40 -20.37 19.85 21.76
N ASN A 41 -19.73 18.81 22.30
CA ASN A 41 -19.70 18.54 23.74
C ASN A 41 -18.69 19.41 24.52
N GLY A 42 -18.10 20.43 23.88
CA GLY A 42 -17.14 21.35 24.48
C GLY A 42 -15.67 20.92 24.40
N VAL A 43 -15.37 19.69 23.97
CA VAL A 43 -13.98 19.22 23.81
C VAL A 43 -13.25 19.95 22.69
N ILE A 44 -13.97 20.30 21.61
CA ILE A 44 -13.46 21.13 20.51
C ILE A 44 -14.45 22.24 20.19
N LYS A 45 -13.95 23.38 19.69
CA LYS A 45 -14.83 24.45 19.21
C LYS A 45 -15.49 24.05 17.89
N PRO A 46 -16.75 24.47 17.64
CA PRO A 46 -17.43 24.20 16.37
C PRO A 46 -16.65 24.65 15.12
N SER A 47 -15.97 25.80 15.21
CA SER A 47 -15.14 26.32 14.11
C SER A 47 -13.93 25.43 13.81
N GLU A 48 -13.30 24.88 14.84
CA GLU A 48 -12.18 23.95 14.68
C GLU A 48 -12.63 22.62 14.08
N ALA A 49 -13.78 22.11 14.53
CA ALA A 49 -14.41 20.91 13.96
C ALA A 49 -14.66 21.08 12.46
N LEU A 50 -15.21 22.24 12.07
CA LEU A 50 -15.48 22.58 10.67
C LEU A 50 -14.19 22.67 9.84
N ASN A 51 -13.14 23.31 10.37
CA ASN A 51 -11.85 23.40 9.67
C ASN A 51 -11.22 22.02 9.42
N ARG A 52 -11.28 21.13 10.42
CA ARG A 52 -10.79 19.75 10.27
C ARG A 52 -11.62 18.99 9.22
N ALA A 53 -12.94 19.14 9.23
CA ALA A 53 -13.82 18.53 8.24
C ALA A 53 -13.53 19.04 6.81
N ALA A 54 -13.33 20.35 6.64
CA ALA A 54 -12.97 20.96 5.37
C ALA A 54 -11.63 20.45 4.84
N ALA A 55 -10.62 20.31 5.72
CA ALA A 55 -9.32 19.75 5.33
C ALA A 55 -9.42 18.30 4.84
N ILE A 56 -10.24 17.48 5.50
CA ILE A 56 -10.52 16.10 5.06
C ILE A 56 -11.19 16.12 3.69
N LEU A 57 -12.20 16.97 3.51
CA LEU A 57 -12.93 17.10 2.25
C LEU A 57 -12.02 17.50 1.09
N ILE A 58 -11.13 18.48 1.30
CA ILE A 58 -10.14 18.90 0.30
C ILE A 58 -9.22 17.73 -0.08
N ARG A 59 -8.72 16.99 0.92
CA ARG A 59 -7.88 15.81 0.68
C ARG A 59 -8.61 14.75 -0.12
N SER A 60 -9.90 14.52 0.14
CA SER A 60 -10.72 13.59 -0.63
C SER A 60 -10.90 14.03 -2.07
N PHE A 61 -11.11 15.32 -2.33
CA PHE A 61 -11.19 15.85 -3.70
C PHE A 61 -9.85 15.85 -4.43
N ASP A 62 -8.74 16.07 -3.71
CA ASP A 62 -7.40 16.00 -4.30
C ASP A 62 -7.10 14.61 -4.85
N GLN A 63 -7.58 13.53 -4.21
CA GLN A 63 -7.48 12.17 -4.76
C GLN A 63 -8.23 11.98 -6.09
N ILE A 64 -9.26 12.79 -6.35
CA ILE A 64 -10.01 12.74 -7.63
C ILE A 64 -9.25 13.48 -8.72
N ILE A 65 -8.66 14.63 -8.40
CA ILE A 65 -7.91 15.47 -9.34
C ILE A 65 -6.56 14.81 -9.66
N ASN A 66 -5.87 14.35 -8.63
CA ASN A 66 -4.55 13.73 -8.68
C ASN A 66 -4.65 12.33 -8.06
N PRO A 67 -5.17 11.34 -8.80
CA PRO A 67 -5.23 9.98 -8.31
C PRO A 67 -3.80 9.47 -8.12
N VAL A 68 -3.35 9.50 -6.87
CA VAL A 68 -2.20 8.70 -6.46
C VAL A 68 -2.68 7.26 -6.63
N ALA A 69 -2.17 6.58 -7.66
CA ALA A 69 -2.35 5.14 -7.79
C ALA A 69 -2.07 4.58 -6.41
N ALA A 70 -3.09 3.98 -5.78
CA ALA A 70 -2.89 3.31 -4.51
C ALA A 70 -1.65 2.44 -4.73
N PRO A 71 -0.60 2.55 -3.90
CA PRO A 71 0.41 1.51 -3.94
C PRO A 71 -0.40 0.23 -3.87
N GLU A 72 -0.29 -0.62 -4.90
CA GLU A 72 -0.87 -1.95 -4.85
C GLU A 72 -0.61 -2.43 -3.44
N PRO A 73 -1.63 -2.91 -2.70
CA PRO A 73 -1.42 -3.34 -1.33
C PRO A 73 -0.21 -4.25 -1.41
N LYS A 74 0.94 -3.77 -0.94
CA LYS A 74 2.15 -4.58 -0.85
C LYS A 74 1.64 -5.68 0.03
N ALA A 75 1.39 -6.84 -0.58
CA ALA A 75 0.80 -7.96 0.10
C ALA A 75 1.52 -8.01 1.44
N ALA A 76 0.77 -7.82 2.53
CA ALA A 76 1.33 -7.90 3.87
C ALA A 76 2.27 -9.10 3.81
N PRO A 77 3.58 -8.94 4.13
CA PRO A 77 4.58 -9.94 3.81
C PRO A 77 4.00 -11.24 4.30
N ILE A 78 3.61 -12.08 3.34
CA ILE A 78 3.04 -13.37 3.66
C ILE A 78 4.21 -13.98 4.39
N LEU A 79 4.04 -14.25 5.69
CA LEU A 79 4.92 -15.12 6.43
C LEU A 79 4.70 -16.50 5.82
N LEU A 80 5.15 -16.66 4.58
CA LEU A 80 5.32 -17.95 3.93
C LEU A 80 6.38 -18.58 4.80
N GLU A 81 6.00 -19.62 5.52
CA GLU A 81 6.95 -20.52 6.13
C GLU A 81 8.01 -20.82 5.05
N ASP A 82 9.31 -20.69 5.39
CA ASP A 82 10.43 -20.82 4.45
C ASP A 82 10.29 -22.05 3.52
N ASN A 83 9.59 -23.08 4.00
CA ASN A 83 9.24 -24.30 3.30
C ASN A 83 8.41 -24.16 2.01
N GLU A 84 7.54 -23.14 1.88
CA GLU A 84 6.76 -22.94 0.65
C GLU A 84 7.55 -22.17 -0.42
N LEU A 85 8.35 -21.18 0.00
CA LEU A 85 9.24 -20.43 -0.90
C LEU A 85 10.31 -21.34 -1.52
N LEU A 86 10.82 -22.30 -0.77
CA LEU A 86 11.82 -23.26 -1.23
C LEU A 86 11.30 -24.22 -2.31
N LYS A 87 9.98 -24.49 -2.33
CA LYS A 87 9.34 -25.37 -3.34
C LYS A 87 9.02 -24.65 -4.65
N LEU A 88 9.10 -23.32 -4.68
CA LEU A 88 8.79 -22.53 -5.85
C LEU A 88 9.76 -22.84 -6.99
N SER A 89 9.25 -22.94 -8.22
CA SER A 89 10.07 -23.13 -9.41
C SER A 89 10.78 -21.83 -9.79
N VAL A 90 11.96 -21.93 -10.39
CA VAL A 90 12.70 -20.76 -10.91
C VAL A 90 11.94 -20.02 -12.01
N GLU A 91 10.97 -20.67 -12.67
CA GLU A 91 10.09 -20.06 -13.66
C GLU A 91 9.07 -19.09 -13.04
N GLU A 92 8.71 -19.29 -11.77
CA GLU A 92 7.77 -18.44 -11.00
C GLU A 92 8.46 -17.24 -10.33
N LEU A 93 9.78 -17.11 -10.51
CA LEU A 93 10.57 -16.00 -9.97
C LEU A 93 10.56 -14.73 -10.84
N ASP A 94 9.69 -14.63 -11.85
CA ASP A 94 9.63 -13.49 -12.80
C ASP A 94 11.02 -13.11 -13.34
N LEU A 95 11.86 -14.11 -13.59
CA LEU A 95 13.18 -13.92 -14.18
C LEU A 95 13.06 -13.81 -15.70
N PRO A 96 13.98 -13.10 -16.37
CA PRO A 96 14.06 -13.14 -17.82
C PRO A 96 14.15 -14.58 -18.32
N THR A 97 13.35 -14.94 -19.33
CA THR A 97 13.22 -16.32 -19.84
C THR A 97 14.56 -16.99 -20.20
N ARG A 98 15.56 -16.19 -20.60
CA ARG A 98 16.93 -16.67 -20.87
C ARG A 98 17.65 -17.14 -19.60
N ILE A 99 17.46 -16.44 -18.49
CA ILE A 99 18.07 -16.73 -17.19
C ILE A 99 17.39 -17.95 -16.56
N ALA A 100 16.05 -17.99 -16.55
CA ALA A 100 15.29 -19.12 -16.02
C ALA A 100 15.65 -20.44 -16.73
N ASN A 101 15.75 -20.41 -18.07
CA ASN A 101 16.16 -21.58 -18.86
C ASN A 101 17.62 -21.99 -18.64
N ALA A 102 18.52 -21.03 -18.43
CA ALA A 102 19.93 -21.33 -18.13
C ALA A 102 20.07 -21.99 -16.76
N LEU A 103 19.38 -21.48 -15.73
CA LEU A 103 19.35 -22.07 -14.38
C LEU A 103 18.77 -23.48 -14.39
N ARG A 104 17.65 -23.70 -15.08
CA ARG A 104 17.05 -25.03 -15.23
C ARG A 104 17.99 -26.03 -15.90
N LYS A 105 18.72 -25.61 -16.95
CA LYS A 105 19.74 -26.45 -17.60
C LYS A 105 20.99 -26.66 -16.76
N GLY A 106 21.27 -25.74 -15.83
CA GLY A 106 22.36 -25.81 -14.86
C GLY A 106 22.09 -26.71 -13.66
N GLY A 107 20.89 -27.32 -13.57
CA GLY A 107 20.48 -28.18 -12.46
C GLY A 107 19.78 -27.45 -11.32
N TYR A 108 19.48 -26.16 -11.48
CA TYR A 108 18.76 -25.35 -10.48
C TYR A 108 17.32 -25.15 -10.95
N ALA A 109 16.46 -26.11 -10.61
CA ALA A 109 15.05 -26.07 -11.02
C ALA A 109 14.16 -25.37 -9.97
N THR A 110 14.58 -25.38 -8.70
CA THR A 110 13.82 -24.81 -7.59
C THR A 110 14.60 -23.71 -6.86
N VAL A 111 13.88 -22.91 -6.08
CA VAL A 111 14.49 -21.91 -5.18
C VAL A 111 15.33 -22.58 -4.09
N ALA A 112 14.98 -23.79 -3.64
CA ALA A 112 15.80 -24.57 -2.72
C ALA A 112 17.20 -24.86 -3.25
N ASP A 113 17.30 -25.24 -4.53
CA ASP A 113 18.59 -25.53 -5.18
C ASP A 113 19.46 -24.26 -5.25
N LEU A 114 18.83 -23.10 -5.44
CA LEU A 114 19.52 -21.80 -5.50
C LEU A 114 19.96 -21.32 -4.11
N ALA A 115 19.15 -21.54 -3.07
CA ALA A 115 19.49 -21.17 -1.69
C ALA A 115 20.69 -21.98 -1.14
N GLY A 116 20.85 -23.21 -1.62
CA GLY A 116 21.99 -24.08 -1.28
C GLY A 116 23.26 -23.83 -2.10
N ALA A 117 23.17 -23.13 -3.22
CA ALA A 117 24.31 -22.88 -4.12
C ALA A 117 25.15 -21.68 -3.67
N THR A 118 26.44 -21.68 -4.03
CA THR A 118 27.27 -20.49 -3.82
C THR A 118 27.26 -19.58 -5.04
N HIS A 119 27.59 -18.30 -4.83
CA HIS A 119 27.78 -17.31 -5.90
C HIS A 119 28.69 -17.82 -7.04
N ALA A 120 29.73 -18.58 -6.70
CA ALA A 120 30.67 -19.16 -7.66
C ALA A 120 30.05 -20.29 -8.49
N ASP A 121 29.09 -21.03 -7.94
CA ASP A 121 28.46 -22.17 -8.62
C ASP A 121 27.36 -21.72 -9.58
N ILE A 122 26.67 -20.63 -9.26
CA ILE A 122 25.72 -19.98 -10.19
C ILE A 122 26.48 -19.39 -11.38
N ALA A 123 27.66 -18.81 -11.15
CA ALA A 123 28.49 -18.25 -12.22
C ALA A 123 29.09 -19.32 -13.18
N LYS A 124 29.18 -20.59 -12.75
CA LYS A 124 29.65 -21.71 -13.60
C LYS A 124 28.57 -22.20 -14.59
N VAL A 125 27.32 -21.78 -14.43
CA VAL A 125 26.23 -22.19 -15.32
C VAL A 125 26.43 -21.58 -16.71
N LYS A 126 26.39 -22.45 -17.71
CA LYS A 126 26.58 -22.08 -19.12
C LYS A 126 25.52 -21.04 -19.54
N ASN A 127 25.98 -19.93 -20.10
CA ASN A 127 25.18 -18.79 -20.56
C ASN A 127 24.65 -17.83 -19.47
N LEU A 128 25.19 -17.86 -18.25
CA LEU A 128 25.01 -16.76 -17.28
C LEU A 128 26.21 -15.82 -17.31
N GLY A 129 25.95 -14.52 -17.47
CA GLY A 129 26.97 -13.47 -17.36
C GLY A 129 26.90 -12.74 -16.02
N GLY A 130 27.89 -11.91 -15.70
CA GLY A 130 27.93 -11.16 -14.43
C GLY A 130 26.68 -10.31 -14.17
N LYS A 131 26.11 -9.67 -15.21
CA LYS A 131 24.84 -8.92 -15.09
C LYS A 131 23.64 -9.82 -14.78
N SER A 132 23.64 -11.06 -15.28
CA SER A 132 22.56 -12.01 -15.01
C SER A 132 22.59 -12.48 -13.56
N VAL A 133 23.79 -12.70 -12.99
CA VAL A 133 23.98 -13.07 -11.59
C VAL A 133 23.46 -11.99 -10.65
N GLU A 134 23.76 -10.72 -10.94
CA GLU A 134 23.28 -9.60 -10.12
C GLU A 134 21.75 -9.46 -10.12
N ILE A 135 21.10 -9.72 -11.27
CA ILE A 135 19.63 -9.72 -11.39
C ILE A 135 19.01 -10.85 -10.56
N ILE A 136 19.62 -12.04 -10.59
CA ILE A 136 19.17 -13.20 -9.80
C ILE A 136 19.23 -12.86 -8.31
N ILE A 137 20.36 -12.33 -7.82
CA ILE A 137 20.56 -12.00 -6.40
C ILE A 137 19.55 -10.94 -5.94
N LYS A 138 19.36 -9.86 -6.71
CA LYS A 138 18.35 -8.83 -6.38
C LYS A 138 16.95 -9.41 -6.28
N LYS A 139 16.59 -10.34 -7.17
CA LYS A 139 15.27 -10.96 -7.19
C LYS A 139 15.08 -11.94 -6.03
N LEU A 140 16.10 -12.73 -5.69
CA LEU A 140 16.10 -13.63 -4.54
C LEU A 140 16.01 -12.85 -3.21
N GLN A 141 16.79 -11.77 -3.07
CA GLN A 141 16.69 -10.85 -1.92
C GLN A 141 15.29 -10.20 -1.82
N SER A 142 14.68 -9.83 -2.95
CA SER A 142 13.32 -9.26 -2.94
C SER A 142 12.25 -10.24 -2.47
N LYS A 143 12.50 -11.56 -2.58
CA LYS A 143 11.62 -12.62 -2.09
C LYS A 143 12.05 -13.19 -0.73
N GLY A 144 13.08 -12.61 -0.08
CA GLY A 144 13.53 -13.00 1.26
C GLY A 144 14.47 -14.21 1.30
N VAL A 145 15.07 -14.62 0.17
CA VAL A 145 15.99 -15.76 0.10
C VAL A 145 17.42 -15.27 -0.07
N GLU A 146 18.31 -15.63 0.86
CA GLU A 146 19.75 -15.34 0.78
C GLU A 146 20.52 -16.52 0.17
N VAL A 147 21.44 -16.21 -0.75
CA VAL A 147 22.37 -17.17 -1.37
C VAL A 147 23.67 -17.16 -0.58
N LYS A 148 24.28 -18.34 -0.36
CA LYS A 148 25.55 -18.48 0.39
C LYS A 148 26.80 -18.07 -0.39
#